data_AF-A0A8T6R2I4-F1
#
_entry.id   AF-A0A8T6R2I4-F1
#
_cell.length_a   1.000
_cell.length_b   1.000
_cell.length_c   1.000
_cell.angle_alpha   90.00
_cell.angle_beta   90.00
_cell.angle_gamma   90.00
#
_symmetry.space_group_name_H-M   'P 1'
#
loop_
_entity.id
_entity.type
_entity.pdbx_description
1 polymer ?
#
loop_
_entity_poly.entity_id
_entity_poly.type
_entity_poly.pdbx_seq_one_letter_code
_entity_poly.pdbx_strand_id
1 'polypeptide(L)'
;MRPEDPSVAGRRTLLAAALGTGLTGLGGCGVRLEDDVPPLPVGPVRRRLPAEDRLTALTRDTALLAALATSLPGTLPRRLAALHRRQHTVLRTALLDERVPADEVDPSASAATSPSPTPTGTAATSALARAEDAAAAAAGRFAGVADPFRAPVAALHAQRWAAARLLGVPDRAGASPAAPDDVAEDVAALLDGAVYLLEVAAARGSEADRTRALADRESLQRLRAEVTGGDTLPPAVGHPLPFAVRSPADARRLARTALEDLRRGLGEPVAQRLPERPRPDRFVAAARWLGTVEVRAHGWDLALRPFPGLT
;
A
#
# COMPACT_ATOMS: atom_id res chain seq x y z
N MET A 1 40.60 -67.58 -11.51
CA MET A 1 39.27 -67.36 -10.87
C MET A 1 38.22 -67.83 -11.87
N ARG A 2 37.19 -68.55 -11.40
CA ARG A 2 36.06 -69.14 -12.16
C ARG A 2 34.81 -69.04 -11.27
N PRO A 3 33.58 -69.25 -11.78
CA PRO A 3 33.15 -69.29 -13.20
C PRO A 3 32.57 -67.89 -13.58
N GLU A 4 31.48 -67.58 -14.29
CA GLU A 4 30.32 -68.29 -14.90
C GLU A 4 29.87 -67.63 -16.23
N ASP A 5 29.03 -68.37 -16.95
CA ASP A 5 28.18 -68.06 -18.13
C ASP A 5 26.78 -68.67 -17.79
N PRO A 6 25.65 -68.42 -18.50
CA PRO A 6 25.39 -67.52 -19.62
C PRO A 6 24.12 -66.64 -19.38
N SER A 7 23.45 -66.06 -20.39
CA SER A 7 22.31 -66.73 -21.06
C SER A 7 21.72 -65.86 -22.19
N VAL A 8 20.97 -66.51 -23.10
CA VAL A 8 20.47 -65.95 -24.36
C VAL A 8 18.94 -66.08 -24.45
N ALA A 9 18.32 -65.28 -25.33
CA ALA A 9 16.94 -65.35 -25.84
C ALA A 9 15.89 -64.46 -25.12
N GLY A 10 14.86 -63.97 -25.82
CA GLY A 10 14.59 -64.20 -27.25
C GLY A 10 13.46 -63.38 -27.88
N ARG A 11 13.33 -63.56 -29.19
CA ARG A 11 12.31 -62.94 -30.06
C ARG A 11 10.87 -63.26 -29.61
N ARG A 12 9.94 -62.34 -29.81
CA ARG A 12 8.60 -62.66 -30.35
C ARG A 12 7.89 -61.47 -30.99
N THR A 13 7.99 -61.39 -32.31
CA THR A 13 7.01 -60.70 -33.16
C THR A 13 5.70 -61.49 -33.19
N LEU A 14 4.56 -60.82 -33.08
CA LEU A 14 3.26 -61.33 -33.55
C LEU A 14 2.53 -60.24 -34.33
N LEU A 15 1.74 -60.67 -35.30
CA LEU A 15 1.06 -59.87 -36.32
C LEU A 15 -0.34 -60.44 -36.54
N ALA A 16 -1.28 -59.60 -36.98
CA ALA A 16 -2.61 -59.95 -37.52
C ALA A 16 -3.61 -60.65 -36.56
N ALA A 17 -4.91 -60.78 -36.88
CA ALA A 17 -5.87 -59.87 -37.54
C ALA A 17 -7.31 -60.46 -37.51
N ALA A 18 -8.34 -59.62 -37.30
CA ALA A 18 -9.75 -59.79 -37.72
C ALA A 18 -10.46 -58.43 -37.50
N LEU A 19 -11.30 -57.84 -38.35
CA LEU A 19 -12.39 -58.27 -39.25
C LEU A 19 -13.72 -58.60 -38.54
N GLY A 20 -14.76 -57.80 -38.80
CA GLY A 20 -16.13 -57.97 -38.29
C GLY A 20 -17.04 -56.78 -38.63
N THR A 21 -17.81 -56.87 -39.71
CA THR A 21 -18.62 -55.79 -40.30
C THR A 21 -19.98 -55.52 -39.60
N GLY A 22 -20.45 -54.26 -39.64
CA GLY A 22 -21.83 -53.84 -39.35
C GLY A 22 -22.23 -52.62 -40.20
N LEU A 23 -23.52 -52.46 -40.54
CA LEU A 23 -23.98 -51.60 -41.64
C LEU A 23 -24.84 -50.39 -41.26
N THR A 24 -24.75 -49.36 -42.12
CA THR A 24 -25.75 -48.31 -42.42
C THR A 24 -26.27 -47.40 -41.30
N GLY A 25 -25.91 -46.12 -41.39
CA GLY A 25 -26.63 -45.00 -40.78
C GLY A 25 -26.28 -43.69 -41.49
N LEU A 26 -27.02 -43.31 -42.54
CA LEU A 26 -26.80 -42.07 -43.31
C LEU A 26 -27.36 -40.84 -42.58
N GLY A 27 -26.77 -40.52 -41.43
CA GLY A 27 -26.93 -39.23 -40.76
C GLY A 27 -25.91 -38.22 -41.32
N GLY A 28 -26.38 -37.05 -41.76
CA GLY A 28 -25.53 -35.99 -42.34
C GLY A 28 -24.71 -35.25 -41.28
N CYS A 29 -23.73 -35.91 -40.67
CA CYS A 29 -22.77 -35.27 -39.76
C CYS A 29 -21.81 -34.35 -40.54
N GLY A 30 -22.20 -33.09 -40.71
CA GLY A 30 -21.34 -32.03 -41.24
C GLY A 30 -20.23 -31.65 -40.26
N VAL A 31 -19.26 -32.55 -40.06
CA VAL A 31 -18.09 -32.31 -39.21
C VAL A 31 -17.16 -31.32 -39.93
N ARG A 32 -17.36 -30.04 -39.65
CA ARG A 32 -16.58 -28.92 -40.19
C ARG A 32 -15.26 -28.82 -39.43
N LEU A 33 -14.25 -29.56 -39.89
CA LEU A 33 -12.90 -29.69 -39.29
C LEU A 33 -12.02 -28.43 -39.41
N GLU A 34 -12.62 -27.24 -39.55
CA GLU A 34 -11.94 -26.02 -40.03
C GLU A 34 -11.61 -25.01 -38.90
N ASP A 35 -12.37 -25.00 -37.79
CA ASP A 35 -12.40 -23.87 -36.85
C ASP A 35 -11.84 -24.17 -35.43
N ASP A 36 -11.61 -25.44 -35.05
CA ASP A 36 -11.03 -25.82 -33.74
C ASP A 36 -9.48 -25.77 -33.72
N VAL A 37 -8.91 -24.70 -34.30
CA VAL A 37 -7.50 -24.35 -34.12
C VAL A 37 -7.38 -23.58 -32.79
N PRO A 38 -6.70 -24.09 -31.76
CA PRO A 38 -6.45 -23.32 -30.54
C PRO A 38 -5.72 -22.03 -30.94
N PRO A 39 -6.18 -20.84 -30.52
CA PRO A 39 -5.67 -19.59 -31.07
C PRO A 39 -4.17 -19.47 -30.83
N LEU A 40 -3.40 -19.67 -31.91
CA LEU A 40 -1.96 -19.53 -31.89
C LEU A 40 -1.64 -18.12 -31.38
N PRO A 41 -0.71 -17.94 -30.43
CA PRO A 41 -0.38 -16.62 -29.91
C PRO A 41 0.39 -15.82 -30.98
N VAL A 42 -0.34 -15.19 -31.91
CA VAL A 42 0.20 -14.40 -33.03
C VAL A 42 0.66 -13.01 -32.55
N GLY A 43 1.52 -13.00 -31.54
CA GLY A 43 2.07 -11.79 -30.93
C GLY A 43 2.91 -12.11 -29.69
N PRO A 44 3.80 -11.20 -29.26
CA PRO A 44 4.57 -11.37 -28.04
C PRO A 44 3.63 -11.37 -26.82
N VAL A 45 3.46 -12.53 -26.19
CA VAL A 45 2.64 -12.70 -24.99
C VAL A 45 3.13 -11.74 -23.90
N ARG A 46 2.24 -10.88 -23.41
CA ARG A 46 2.55 -9.92 -22.34
C ARG A 46 3.02 -10.67 -21.09
N ARG A 47 4.23 -10.37 -20.60
CA ARG A 47 4.68 -10.86 -19.30
C ARG A 47 3.86 -10.17 -18.21
N ARG A 48 3.11 -10.94 -17.42
CA ARG A 48 2.39 -10.41 -16.24
C ARG A 48 3.36 -9.78 -15.23
N LEU A 49 2.91 -8.75 -14.54
CA LEU A 49 3.66 -8.04 -13.52
C LEU A 49 3.81 -8.85 -12.22
N PRO A 50 4.89 -8.65 -11.46
CA PRO A 50 4.98 -9.11 -10.07
C PRO A 50 3.79 -8.58 -9.25
N ALA A 51 3.00 -9.50 -8.70
CA ALA A 51 1.80 -9.23 -7.91
C ALA A 51 0.66 -8.46 -8.65
N GLU A 52 0.58 -8.58 -9.97
CA GLU A 52 -0.44 -7.96 -10.84
C GLU A 52 -1.88 -8.03 -10.29
N ASP A 53 -2.38 -9.24 -10.00
CA ASP A 53 -3.76 -9.43 -9.52
C ASP A 53 -4.02 -8.69 -8.19
N ARG A 54 -2.97 -8.48 -7.37
CA ARG A 54 -3.06 -7.72 -6.11
C ARG A 54 -3.07 -6.23 -6.37
N LEU A 55 -2.25 -5.70 -7.28
CA LEU A 55 -2.27 -4.29 -7.68
C LEU A 55 -3.60 -3.90 -8.34
N THR A 56 -4.13 -4.81 -9.14
CA THR A 56 -5.44 -4.70 -9.79
C THR A 56 -6.56 -4.69 -8.73
N ALA A 57 -6.55 -5.61 -7.77
CA ALA A 57 -7.46 -5.59 -6.62
C ALA A 57 -7.33 -4.31 -5.78
N LEU A 58 -6.10 -3.88 -5.47
CA LEU A 58 -5.81 -2.65 -4.71
C LEU A 58 -6.41 -1.40 -5.38
N THR A 59 -6.40 -1.37 -6.72
CA THR A 59 -6.97 -0.27 -7.52
C THR A 59 -8.49 -0.22 -7.41
N ARG A 60 -9.16 -1.39 -7.38
CA ARG A 60 -10.61 -1.52 -7.12
C ARG A 60 -10.97 -1.18 -5.67
N ASP A 61 -10.23 -1.71 -4.69
CA ASP A 61 -10.42 -1.41 -3.26
C ASP A 61 -10.34 0.09 -3.00
N THR A 62 -9.41 0.78 -3.66
CA THR A 62 -9.25 2.24 -3.54
C THR A 62 -10.43 3.00 -4.14
N ALA A 63 -11.05 2.51 -5.22
CA ALA A 63 -12.30 3.07 -5.74
C ALA A 63 -13.49 2.81 -4.79
N LEU A 64 -13.54 1.64 -4.14
CA LEU A 64 -14.57 1.33 -3.13
C LEU A 64 -14.44 2.22 -1.88
N LEU A 65 -13.23 2.46 -1.37
CA LEU A 65 -12.98 3.43 -0.29
C LEU A 65 -13.39 4.85 -0.72
N ALA A 66 -13.10 5.26 -1.96
CA ALA A 66 -13.54 6.54 -2.50
C ALA A 66 -15.07 6.67 -2.56
N ALA A 67 -15.80 5.60 -2.89
CA ALA A 67 -17.25 5.56 -2.91
C ALA A 67 -17.85 5.62 -1.49
N LEU A 68 -17.33 4.79 -0.56
CA LEU A 68 -17.72 4.79 0.86
C LEU A 68 -17.47 6.15 1.53
N ALA A 69 -16.36 6.82 1.20
CA ALA A 69 -16.09 8.16 1.71
C ALA A 69 -16.93 9.26 1.03
N THR A 70 -17.50 9.01 -0.15
CA THR A 70 -18.38 9.96 -0.86
C THR A 70 -19.82 9.92 -0.34
N SER A 71 -20.31 8.79 0.17
CA SER A 71 -21.66 8.68 0.74
C SER A 71 -21.79 9.26 2.16
N LEU A 72 -20.69 9.68 2.79
CA LEU A 72 -20.67 10.26 4.13
C LEU A 72 -20.65 11.81 4.12
N PRO A 73 -21.46 12.47 4.97
CA PRO A 73 -21.35 13.91 5.18
C PRO A 73 -20.08 14.28 5.98
N GLY A 74 -19.65 15.54 5.87
CA GLY A 74 -18.54 16.10 6.65
C GLY A 74 -17.39 16.62 5.80
N THR A 75 -16.32 17.12 6.43
CA THR A 75 -15.11 17.62 5.74
C THR A 75 -14.08 16.52 5.52
N LEU A 76 -13.83 15.67 6.53
CA LEU A 76 -12.88 14.56 6.43
C LEU A 76 -13.28 13.53 5.35
N PRO A 77 -14.52 12.99 5.28
CA PRO A 77 -14.86 12.02 4.24
C PRO A 77 -14.75 12.60 2.82
N ARG A 78 -15.15 13.86 2.60
CA ARG A 78 -14.92 14.54 1.31
C ARG A 78 -13.44 14.67 0.93
N ARG A 79 -12.55 14.91 1.92
CA ARG A 79 -11.09 14.92 1.70
C ARG A 79 -10.57 13.51 1.36
N LEU A 80 -10.96 12.49 2.11
CA LEU A 80 -10.60 11.08 1.86
C LEU A 80 -11.09 10.63 0.48
N ALA A 81 -12.35 10.90 0.11
CA ALA A 81 -12.90 10.57 -1.19
C ALA A 81 -12.11 11.20 -2.36
N ALA A 82 -11.67 12.45 -2.23
CA ALA A 82 -10.82 13.11 -3.23
C ALA A 82 -9.40 12.50 -3.28
N LEU A 83 -8.85 12.15 -2.12
CA LEU A 83 -7.54 11.51 -1.99
C LEU A 83 -7.53 10.11 -2.62
N HIS A 84 -8.49 9.25 -2.29
CA HIS A 84 -8.60 7.90 -2.85
C HIS A 84 -8.90 7.92 -4.36
N ARG A 85 -9.72 8.87 -4.86
CA ARG A 85 -9.87 9.06 -6.31
C ARG A 85 -8.52 9.33 -6.99
N ARG A 86 -7.70 10.24 -6.44
CA ARG A 86 -6.37 10.56 -7.01
C ARG A 86 -5.38 9.40 -6.88
N GLN A 87 -5.45 8.61 -5.80
CA GLN A 87 -4.66 7.38 -5.64
C GLN A 87 -5.04 6.32 -6.69
N HIS A 88 -6.34 6.07 -6.85
CA HIS A 88 -6.88 5.16 -7.86
C HIS A 88 -6.47 5.59 -9.28
N THR A 89 -6.59 6.88 -9.63
CA THR A 89 -6.15 7.38 -10.96
C THR A 89 -4.67 7.11 -11.21
N VAL A 90 -3.79 7.33 -10.23
CA VAL A 90 -2.34 7.09 -10.40
C VAL A 90 -2.03 5.59 -10.51
N LEU A 91 -2.59 4.73 -9.66
CA LEU A 91 -2.40 3.28 -9.79
C LEU A 91 -2.94 2.74 -11.12
N ARG A 92 -4.14 3.16 -11.52
CA ARG A 92 -4.77 2.79 -12.80
C ARG A 92 -3.91 3.21 -13.98
N THR A 93 -3.36 4.43 -13.97
CA THR A 93 -2.48 4.92 -15.05
C THR A 93 -1.20 4.08 -15.12
N ALA A 94 -0.50 3.90 -13.99
CA ALA A 94 0.73 3.11 -13.95
C ALA A 94 0.53 1.63 -14.36
N LEU A 95 -0.62 1.03 -14.06
CA LEU A 95 -0.97 -0.32 -14.54
C LEU A 95 -1.20 -0.36 -16.06
N LEU A 96 -1.83 0.67 -16.64
CA LEU A 96 -2.05 0.77 -18.08
C LEU A 96 -0.74 1.07 -18.83
N ASP A 97 0.16 1.87 -18.27
CA ASP A 97 1.50 2.14 -18.82
C ASP A 97 2.35 0.85 -18.88
N GLU A 98 2.26 0.03 -17.83
CA GLU A 98 2.80 -1.34 -17.75
C GLU A 98 1.96 -2.40 -18.51
N ARG A 99 1.03 -1.93 -19.37
CA ARG A 99 0.22 -2.70 -20.32
C ARG A 99 -0.75 -3.72 -19.71
N VAL A 100 -1.13 -3.59 -18.43
CA VAL A 100 -2.20 -4.40 -17.84
C VAL A 100 -3.52 -4.10 -18.58
N PRO A 101 -4.29 -5.12 -19.02
CA PRO A 101 -5.54 -4.91 -19.76
C PRO A 101 -6.54 -4.05 -18.99
N ALA A 102 -7.17 -3.10 -19.68
CA ALA A 102 -8.09 -2.15 -19.05
C ALA A 102 -9.33 -2.82 -18.43
N ASP A 103 -9.76 -3.95 -19.00
CA ASP A 103 -10.84 -4.82 -18.51
C ASP A 103 -10.47 -5.61 -17.25
N GLU A 104 -9.19 -5.91 -17.02
CA GLU A 104 -8.73 -6.45 -15.73
C GLU A 104 -8.78 -5.36 -14.64
N VAL A 105 -8.38 -4.12 -14.97
CA VAL A 105 -8.29 -2.99 -14.02
C VAL A 105 -9.66 -2.39 -13.69
N ASP A 106 -10.48 -2.13 -14.70
CA ASP A 106 -11.85 -1.60 -14.61
C ASP A 106 -12.87 -2.71 -14.96
N PRO A 107 -13.08 -3.73 -14.10
CA PRO A 107 -14.01 -4.81 -14.39
C PRO A 107 -15.42 -4.24 -14.58
N SER A 108 -16.04 -4.54 -15.73
CA SER A 108 -17.39 -4.10 -16.06
C SER A 108 -18.38 -4.50 -14.96
N ALA A 109 -19.30 -3.59 -14.62
CA ALA A 109 -20.20 -3.67 -13.45
C ALA A 109 -21.29 -4.77 -13.54
N SER A 110 -21.08 -5.83 -14.32
CA SER A 110 -22.00 -6.92 -14.61
C SER A 110 -22.10 -7.97 -13.49
N ALA A 111 -22.11 -7.51 -12.24
CA ALA A 111 -22.28 -8.33 -11.03
C ALA A 111 -23.05 -7.52 -9.97
N ALA A 112 -24.29 -7.12 -10.30
CA ALA A 112 -25.16 -6.36 -9.42
C ALA A 112 -25.74 -7.23 -8.28
N THR A 113 -24.91 -7.55 -7.28
CA THR A 113 -25.34 -8.20 -6.03
C THR A 113 -26.40 -7.34 -5.33
N SER A 114 -27.50 -7.96 -4.90
CA SER A 114 -28.67 -7.27 -4.33
C SER A 114 -28.31 -6.27 -3.21
N PRO A 115 -28.98 -5.10 -3.15
CA PRO A 115 -28.64 -4.05 -2.19
C PRO A 115 -28.90 -4.50 -0.75
N SER A 116 -27.82 -4.73 0.00
CA SER A 116 -27.88 -4.74 1.45
C SER A 116 -28.25 -3.34 1.97
N PRO A 117 -28.96 -3.22 3.11
CA PRO A 117 -29.36 -1.94 3.67
C PRO A 117 -28.12 -1.07 3.91
N THR A 118 -28.07 0.10 3.28
CA THR A 118 -26.96 1.03 3.45
C THR A 118 -26.92 1.53 4.89
N PRO A 119 -25.81 1.37 5.64
CA PRO A 119 -25.72 1.90 6.98
C PRO A 119 -25.84 3.43 6.95
N THR A 120 -26.53 4.01 7.92
CA THR A 120 -26.75 5.47 8.03
C THR A 120 -26.02 6.05 9.24
N GLY A 121 -25.51 7.28 9.10
CA GLY A 121 -24.86 8.01 10.20
C GLY A 121 -23.64 7.29 10.77
N THR A 122 -23.52 7.21 12.09
CA THR A 122 -22.36 6.66 12.81
C THR A 122 -21.96 5.26 12.35
N ALA A 123 -22.94 4.38 12.05
CA ALA A 123 -22.66 3.03 11.58
C ALA A 123 -21.89 3.00 10.24
N ALA A 124 -22.11 4.01 9.39
CA ALA A 124 -21.45 4.15 8.10
C ALA A 124 -20.02 4.72 8.26
N THR A 125 -19.84 5.71 9.13
CA THR A 125 -18.49 6.18 9.53
C THR A 125 -17.66 5.04 10.12
N SER A 126 -18.25 4.22 11.01
CA SER A 126 -17.61 3.02 11.57
C SER A 126 -17.46 1.87 10.55
N ALA A 127 -18.12 1.91 9.40
CA ALA A 127 -17.85 1.00 8.29
C ALA A 127 -16.60 1.45 7.50
N LEU A 128 -16.51 2.73 7.13
CA LEU A 128 -15.31 3.30 6.50
C LEU A 128 -14.09 3.16 7.40
N ALA A 129 -14.20 3.48 8.70
CA ALA A 129 -13.11 3.36 9.67
C ALA A 129 -12.51 1.94 9.72
N ARG A 130 -13.37 0.90 9.69
CA ARG A 130 -12.93 -0.51 9.64
C ARG A 130 -12.36 -0.90 8.27
N ALA A 131 -12.90 -0.34 7.18
CA ALA A 131 -12.37 -0.57 5.84
C ALA A 131 -10.95 0.01 5.71
N GLU A 132 -10.69 1.23 6.19
CA GLU A 132 -9.36 1.83 6.24
C GLU A 132 -8.39 1.03 7.12
N ASP A 133 -8.77 0.62 8.33
CA ASP A 133 -7.91 -0.14 9.25
C ASP A 133 -7.54 -1.53 8.67
N ALA A 134 -8.48 -2.23 8.05
CA ALA A 134 -8.23 -3.49 7.35
C ALA A 134 -7.37 -3.29 6.07
N ALA A 135 -7.64 -2.23 5.32
CA ALA A 135 -6.93 -1.89 4.09
C ALA A 135 -5.52 -1.34 4.35
N ALA A 136 -5.25 -0.82 5.56
CA ALA A 136 -3.92 -0.50 6.07
C ALA A 136 -3.18 -1.77 6.52
N ALA A 137 -3.82 -2.64 7.31
CA ALA A 137 -3.24 -3.91 7.77
C ALA A 137 -2.85 -4.86 6.62
N ALA A 138 -3.46 -4.70 5.44
CA ALA A 138 -3.10 -5.45 4.23
C ALA A 138 -1.72 -5.12 3.62
N ALA A 139 -1.03 -4.05 4.06
CA ALA A 139 0.17 -3.51 3.40
C ALA A 139 1.28 -4.56 3.13
N GLY A 140 1.56 -5.45 4.09
CA GLY A 140 2.61 -6.47 3.94
C GLY A 140 2.41 -7.43 2.75
N ARG A 141 1.18 -7.54 2.20
CA ARG A 141 0.87 -8.33 0.99
C ARG A 141 1.51 -7.76 -0.28
N PHE A 142 1.93 -6.50 -0.23
CA PHE A 142 2.48 -5.73 -1.35
C PHE A 142 4.00 -5.55 -1.28
N ALA A 143 4.69 -6.12 -0.30
CA ALA A 143 6.15 -6.00 -0.21
C ALA A 143 6.87 -6.47 -1.51
N GLY A 144 6.33 -7.49 -2.19
CA GLY A 144 6.89 -8.02 -3.45
C GLY A 144 6.37 -7.39 -4.75
N VAL A 145 5.87 -6.14 -4.73
CA VAL A 145 5.53 -5.42 -5.99
C VAL A 145 6.78 -4.95 -6.74
N ALA A 146 6.65 -4.73 -8.05
CA ALA A 146 7.72 -4.14 -8.85
C ALA A 146 8.02 -2.69 -8.44
N ASP A 147 9.26 -2.25 -8.69
CA ASP A 147 9.81 -0.95 -8.27
C ASP A 147 8.90 0.27 -8.54
N PRO A 148 8.33 0.49 -9.75
CA PRO A 148 7.47 1.66 -10.00
C PRO A 148 6.22 1.72 -9.11
N PHE A 149 5.79 0.60 -8.52
CA PHE A 149 4.65 0.55 -7.59
C PHE A 149 5.07 0.60 -6.12
N ARG A 150 6.33 0.30 -5.74
CA ARG A 150 6.74 0.17 -4.33
C ARG A 150 6.47 1.44 -3.54
N ALA A 151 6.95 2.57 -4.04
CA ALA A 151 6.80 3.88 -3.41
C ALA A 151 5.31 4.34 -3.38
N PRO A 152 4.56 4.38 -4.51
CA PRO A 152 3.13 4.70 -4.49
C PRO A 152 2.30 3.81 -3.56
N VAL A 153 2.54 2.50 -3.50
CA VAL A 153 1.76 1.57 -2.68
C VAL A 153 2.08 1.72 -1.19
N ALA A 154 3.35 1.91 -0.81
CA ALA A 154 3.71 2.21 0.58
C ALA A 154 3.07 3.52 1.08
N ALA A 155 3.16 4.57 0.26
CA ALA A 155 2.58 5.87 0.54
C ALA A 155 1.02 5.85 0.56
N LEU A 156 0.39 4.98 -0.22
CA LEU A 156 -1.05 4.73 -0.19
C LEU A 156 -1.47 4.01 1.09
N HIS A 157 -0.76 2.97 1.52
CA HIS A 157 -1.05 2.30 2.80
C HIS A 157 -0.81 3.20 4.01
N ALA A 158 0.16 4.13 3.93
CA ALA A 158 0.35 5.18 4.93
C ALA A 158 -0.89 6.08 5.06
N GLN A 159 -1.50 6.49 3.94
CA GLN A 159 -2.74 7.25 3.95
C GLN A 159 -3.92 6.46 4.52
N ARG A 160 -4.06 5.17 4.20
CA ARG A 160 -5.09 4.31 4.79
C ARG A 160 -4.93 4.17 6.31
N TRP A 161 -3.70 4.01 6.80
CA TRP A 161 -3.42 4.00 8.23
C TRP A 161 -3.80 5.34 8.87
N ALA A 162 -3.41 6.47 8.25
CA ALA A 162 -3.76 7.80 8.75
C ALA A 162 -5.28 8.04 8.76
N ALA A 163 -5.99 7.64 7.70
CA ALA A 163 -7.44 7.71 7.59
C ALA A 163 -8.13 6.92 8.71
N ALA A 164 -7.68 5.69 9.00
CA ALA A 164 -8.20 4.88 10.12
C ALA A 164 -8.07 5.61 11.47
N ARG A 165 -6.92 6.23 11.77
CA ARG A 165 -6.72 6.99 13.03
C ARG A 165 -7.56 8.27 13.06
N LEU A 166 -7.66 9.01 11.95
CA LEU A 166 -8.49 10.22 11.84
C LEU A 166 -10.01 9.93 11.91
N LEU A 167 -10.42 8.70 11.55
CA LEU A 167 -11.78 8.19 11.75
C LEU A 167 -12.00 7.55 13.14
N GLY A 168 -11.03 7.66 14.05
CA GLY A 168 -11.16 7.28 15.46
C GLY A 168 -10.81 5.83 15.81
N VAL A 169 -10.22 5.05 14.90
CA VAL A 169 -9.74 3.70 15.25
C VAL A 169 -8.46 3.83 16.11
N PRO A 170 -8.42 3.29 17.35
CA PRO A 170 -7.25 3.42 18.21
C PRO A 170 -6.04 2.71 17.58
N ASP A 171 -4.84 3.28 17.73
CA ASP A 171 -3.63 2.61 17.27
C ASP A 171 -3.38 1.33 18.08
N ARG A 172 -3.10 0.23 17.39
CA ARG A 172 -2.78 -1.05 18.02
C ARG A 172 -1.27 -1.21 17.97
N ALA A 173 -0.61 -1.03 19.12
CA ALA A 173 0.81 -1.24 19.26
C ALA A 173 1.17 -2.71 19.00
N GLY A 174 1.56 -2.99 17.76
CA GLY A 174 2.21 -4.24 17.37
C GLY A 174 3.73 -4.13 17.50
N ALA A 175 4.41 -5.26 17.63
CA ALA A 175 5.86 -5.29 17.44
C ALA A 175 6.18 -4.87 16.00
N SER A 176 7.02 -3.85 15.85
CA SER A 176 7.45 -3.28 14.58
C SER A 176 8.95 -3.56 14.41
N PRO A 177 9.43 -4.04 13.27
CA PRO A 177 10.87 -4.20 13.04
C PRO A 177 11.54 -2.83 12.99
N ALA A 178 12.68 -2.69 13.66
CA ALA A 178 13.55 -1.54 13.51
C ALA A 178 13.95 -1.33 12.03
N ALA A 179 14.20 -0.06 11.68
CA ALA A 179 14.76 0.29 10.39
C ALA A 179 16.17 -0.33 10.22
N PRO A 180 16.68 -0.50 8.98
CA PRO A 180 18.11 -0.60 8.74
C PRO A 180 18.84 0.62 9.33
N ASP A 181 20.04 0.42 9.86
CA ASP A 181 20.75 1.41 10.68
C ASP A 181 20.94 2.78 9.97
N ASP A 182 21.21 2.78 8.66
CA ASP A 182 21.34 3.97 7.80
C ASP A 182 20.00 4.73 7.62
N VAL A 183 18.89 4.00 7.58
CA VAL A 183 17.53 4.57 7.56
C VAL A 183 17.14 5.02 8.97
N ALA A 184 17.59 4.32 10.01
CA ALA A 184 17.32 4.65 11.40
C ALA A 184 17.97 5.97 11.81
N GLU A 185 19.23 6.20 11.43
CA GLU A 185 19.97 7.43 11.72
C GLU A 185 19.35 8.65 11.02
N ASP A 186 19.16 8.59 9.70
CA ASP A 186 18.55 9.70 8.92
C ASP A 186 17.13 10.04 9.43
N VAL A 187 16.31 9.03 9.73
CA VAL A 187 14.95 9.25 10.24
C VAL A 187 14.95 9.74 11.69
N ALA A 188 15.87 9.27 12.55
CA ALA A 188 16.02 9.80 13.90
C ALA A 188 16.43 11.28 13.89
N ALA A 189 17.37 11.69 13.03
CA ALA A 189 17.78 13.08 12.89
C ALA A 189 16.63 14.01 12.44
N LEU A 190 15.78 13.53 11.51
CA LEU A 190 14.58 14.24 11.08
C LEU A 190 13.53 14.36 12.20
N LEU A 191 13.34 13.28 12.98
CA LEU A 191 12.40 13.25 14.10
C LEU A 191 12.86 14.14 15.26
N ASP A 192 14.15 14.16 15.59
CA ASP A 192 14.71 15.01 16.64
C ASP A 192 14.60 16.50 16.27
N GLY A 193 14.87 16.85 15.00
CA GLY A 193 14.61 18.20 14.49
C GLY A 193 13.15 18.62 14.60
N ALA A 194 12.21 17.74 14.22
CA ALA A 194 10.78 18.01 14.35
C ALA A 194 10.33 18.12 15.81
N VAL A 195 10.85 17.27 16.71
CA VAL A 195 10.62 17.30 18.16
C VAL A 195 11.09 18.64 18.75
N TYR A 196 12.30 19.08 18.45
CA TYR A 196 12.85 20.37 18.93
C TYR A 196 12.00 21.57 18.45
N LEU A 197 11.60 21.59 17.19
CA LEU A 197 10.75 22.66 16.65
C LEU A 197 9.33 22.64 17.26
N LEU A 198 8.79 21.47 17.60
CA LEU A 198 7.54 21.36 18.36
C LEU A 198 7.68 21.82 19.82
N GLU A 199 8.82 21.62 20.48
CA GLU A 199 9.08 22.18 21.82
C GLU A 199 9.14 23.71 21.81
N VAL A 200 9.81 24.30 20.82
CA VAL A 200 9.82 25.76 20.63
C VAL A 200 8.42 26.30 20.31
N ALA A 201 7.64 25.57 19.51
CA ALA A 201 6.23 25.90 19.28
C ALA A 201 5.38 25.79 20.55
N ALA A 202 5.58 24.76 21.39
CA ALA A 202 4.87 24.58 22.65
C ALA A 202 5.19 25.70 23.66
N ALA A 203 6.44 26.15 23.72
CA ALA A 203 6.87 27.25 24.57
C ALA A 203 6.25 28.60 24.16
N ARG A 204 6.09 28.86 22.84
CA ARG A 204 5.66 30.16 22.30
C ARG A 204 4.20 30.22 21.80
N GLY A 205 3.51 29.08 21.73
CA GLY A 205 2.13 28.96 21.23
C GLY A 205 1.06 29.37 22.23
N SER A 206 -0.21 29.30 21.78
CA SER A 206 -1.37 29.35 22.68
C SER A 206 -1.42 28.09 23.55
N GLU A 207 -2.28 28.07 24.57
CA GLU A 207 -2.47 26.87 25.40
C GLU A 207 -2.95 25.66 24.57
N ALA A 208 -3.84 25.87 23.60
CA ALA A 208 -4.33 24.82 22.71
C ALA A 208 -3.24 24.32 21.74
N ASP A 209 -2.43 25.23 21.18
CA ASP A 209 -1.29 24.86 20.33
C ASP A 209 -0.19 24.14 21.15
N ARG A 210 0.03 24.54 22.41
CA ARG A 210 0.97 23.91 23.36
C ARG A 210 0.58 22.47 23.69
N THR A 211 -0.66 22.25 24.12
CA THR A 211 -1.15 20.90 24.44
C THR A 211 -1.08 19.98 23.22
N ARG A 212 -1.37 20.50 22.02
CA ARG A 212 -1.20 19.77 20.76
C ARG A 212 0.26 19.44 20.49
N ALA A 213 1.16 20.43 20.54
CA ALA A 213 2.58 20.25 20.26
C ALA A 213 3.25 19.25 21.23
N LEU A 214 2.87 19.24 22.52
CA LEU A 214 3.38 18.27 23.49
C LEU A 214 2.90 16.83 23.22
N ALA A 215 1.62 16.64 22.88
CA ALA A 215 1.07 15.33 22.51
C ALA A 215 1.64 14.80 21.18
N ASP A 216 1.93 15.70 20.24
CA ASP A 216 2.59 15.36 18.99
C ASP A 216 4.07 15.04 19.20
N ARG A 217 4.77 15.75 20.09
CA ARG A 217 6.15 15.44 20.52
C ARG A 217 6.24 14.02 21.11
N GLU A 218 5.36 13.66 22.04
CA GLU A 218 5.31 12.31 22.63
C GLU A 218 5.03 11.23 21.56
N SER A 219 4.25 11.58 20.54
CA SER A 219 3.97 10.70 19.40
C SER A 219 5.19 10.51 18.49
N LEU A 220 5.94 11.58 18.20
CA LEU A 220 7.19 11.50 17.42
C LEU A 220 8.35 10.83 18.21
N GLN A 221 8.41 11.01 19.54
CA GLN A 221 9.39 10.33 20.39
C GLN A 221 9.15 8.81 20.44
N ARG A 222 7.89 8.36 20.47
CA ARG A 222 7.57 6.92 20.30
C ARG A 222 7.91 6.41 18.91
N LEU A 223 7.63 7.20 17.86
CA LEU A 223 8.01 6.85 16.49
C LEU A 223 9.53 6.72 16.33
N ARG A 224 10.33 7.60 16.96
CA ARG A 224 11.79 7.52 16.98
C ARG A 224 12.26 6.22 17.62
N ALA A 225 11.74 5.88 18.80
CA ALA A 225 12.08 4.63 19.48
C ALA A 225 11.65 3.38 18.68
N GLU A 226 10.54 3.44 17.94
CA GLU A 226 10.15 2.35 17.03
C GLU A 226 11.11 2.19 15.85
N VAL A 227 11.55 3.30 15.25
CA VAL A 227 12.50 3.33 14.13
C VAL A 227 13.88 2.82 14.55
N THR A 228 14.43 3.30 15.67
CA THR A 228 15.76 2.90 16.18
C THR A 228 15.76 1.60 16.97
N GLY A 229 14.63 0.88 17.07
CA GLY A 229 14.52 -0.33 17.89
C GLY A 229 14.72 -0.09 19.40
N GLY A 230 14.62 1.16 19.85
CA GLY A 230 14.91 1.62 21.20
C GLY A 230 16.32 2.17 21.41
N ASP A 231 17.20 2.15 20.40
CA ASP A 231 18.59 2.59 20.57
C ASP A 231 18.71 4.11 20.78
N THR A 232 19.66 4.48 21.65
CA THR A 232 19.85 5.84 22.18
C THR A 232 20.92 6.60 21.40
N LEU A 233 20.68 6.81 20.10
CA LEU A 233 21.43 7.81 19.32
C LEU A 233 21.38 9.17 20.04
N PRO A 234 22.52 9.85 20.28
CA PRO A 234 22.54 11.11 21.01
C PRO A 234 21.85 12.22 20.20
N PRO A 235 20.96 13.02 20.81
CA PRO A 235 20.23 14.08 20.10
C PRO A 235 21.17 15.22 19.69
N ALA A 236 20.91 15.83 18.53
CA ALA A 236 21.64 16.99 18.06
C ALA A 236 21.48 18.19 19.02
N VAL A 237 22.57 18.93 19.26
CA VAL A 237 22.60 20.03 20.24
C VAL A 237 21.98 21.31 19.65
N GLY A 238 20.65 21.30 19.53
CA GLY A 238 19.84 22.39 19.00
C GLY A 238 19.76 22.41 17.47
N HIS A 239 18.63 22.89 16.95
CA HIS A 239 18.40 23.02 15.51
C HIS A 239 18.14 24.49 15.15
N PRO A 240 18.64 24.97 13.99
CA PRO A 240 18.39 26.34 13.56
C PRO A 240 16.89 26.57 13.30
N LEU A 241 16.34 27.65 13.86
CA LEU A 241 14.95 28.02 13.59
C LEU A 241 14.81 28.58 12.16
N PRO A 242 13.85 28.11 11.35
CA PRO A 242 13.63 28.61 9.98
C PRO A 242 13.15 30.08 9.94
N PHE A 243 12.71 30.63 11.07
CA PHE A 243 12.39 32.04 11.27
C PHE A 243 12.30 32.36 12.77
N ALA A 244 12.36 33.65 13.14
CA ALA A 244 12.21 34.08 14.52
C ALA A 244 10.76 33.91 15.02
N VAL A 245 10.57 33.22 16.15
CA VAL A 245 9.24 32.96 16.74
C VAL A 245 8.94 33.97 17.84
N ARG A 246 8.08 34.95 17.54
CA ARG A 246 7.77 36.09 18.44
C ARG A 246 6.33 36.09 18.95
N SER A 247 5.44 35.36 18.28
CA SER A 247 4.01 35.29 18.59
C SER A 247 3.47 33.85 18.56
N PRO A 248 2.27 33.59 19.13
CA PRO A 248 1.57 32.31 18.95
C PRO A 248 1.30 31.94 17.49
N ALA A 249 1.12 32.94 16.61
CA ALA A 249 0.96 32.70 15.17
C ALA A 249 2.25 32.17 14.53
N ASP A 250 3.41 32.70 14.92
CA ASP A 250 4.72 32.17 14.50
C ASP A 250 4.94 30.74 15.03
N ALA A 251 4.51 30.46 16.26
CA ALA A 251 4.61 29.13 16.86
C ALA A 251 3.76 28.09 16.12
N ARG A 252 2.52 28.44 15.76
CA ARG A 252 1.65 27.59 14.92
C ARG A 252 2.21 27.42 13.51
N ARG A 253 2.82 28.46 12.94
CA ARG A 253 3.56 28.37 11.66
C ARG A 253 4.78 27.45 11.79
N LEU A 254 5.48 27.47 12.93
CA LEU A 254 6.67 26.63 13.16
C LEU A 254 6.31 25.15 13.21
N ALA A 255 5.29 24.78 14.01
CA ALA A 255 4.80 23.40 14.09
C ALA A 255 4.35 22.88 12.70
N ARG A 256 3.67 23.71 11.91
CA ARG A 256 3.31 23.39 10.52
C ARG A 256 4.53 23.20 9.62
N THR A 257 5.55 24.05 9.75
CA THR A 257 6.80 23.95 8.98
C THR A 257 7.52 22.64 9.32
N ALA A 258 7.72 22.37 10.61
CA ALA A 258 8.36 21.15 11.11
C ALA A 258 7.67 19.86 10.61
N LEU A 259 6.34 19.81 10.60
CA LEU A 259 5.58 18.65 10.12
C LEU A 259 5.52 18.55 8.59
N GLU A 260 5.54 19.67 7.87
CA GLU A 260 5.66 19.69 6.40
C GLU A 260 7.07 19.21 5.95
N ASP A 261 8.10 19.62 6.67
CA ASP A 261 9.49 19.24 6.38
C ASP A 261 9.80 17.81 6.81
N LEU A 262 9.33 17.36 7.98
CA LEU A 262 9.39 15.94 8.39
C LEU A 262 8.67 15.04 7.39
N ARG A 263 7.49 15.46 6.90
CA ARG A 263 6.76 14.72 5.85
C ARG A 263 7.55 14.55 4.56
N ARG A 264 8.24 15.62 4.12
CA ARG A 264 9.05 15.59 2.90
C ARG A 264 10.32 14.74 3.12
N GLY A 265 11.00 14.95 4.25
CA GLY A 265 12.22 14.24 4.62
C GLY A 265 12.01 12.76 4.95
N LEU A 266 10.84 12.34 5.41
CA LEU A 266 10.57 10.93 5.72
C LEU A 266 10.16 10.13 4.48
N GLY A 267 9.31 10.68 3.61
CA GLY A 267 8.74 9.94 2.47
C GLY A 267 9.77 9.48 1.45
N GLU A 268 10.67 10.37 1.03
CA GLU A 268 11.64 10.07 -0.01
C GLU A 268 12.68 9.00 0.43
N PRO A 269 13.41 9.13 1.56
CA PRO A 269 14.29 8.07 2.06
C PRO A 269 13.58 6.74 2.34
N VAL A 270 12.41 6.75 2.99
CA VAL A 270 11.68 5.51 3.32
C VAL A 270 11.19 4.81 2.06
N ALA A 271 10.78 5.55 1.02
CA ALA A 271 10.36 4.98 -0.25
C ALA A 271 11.54 4.44 -1.09
N GLN A 272 12.63 5.20 -1.17
CA GLN A 272 13.79 4.84 -2.00
C GLN A 272 14.68 3.75 -1.38
N ARG A 273 14.84 3.72 -0.05
CA ARG A 273 15.71 2.76 0.65
C ARG A 273 14.98 1.50 1.12
N LEU A 274 13.70 1.33 0.82
CA LEU A 274 13.06 0.01 0.90
C LEU A 274 13.70 -0.91 -0.16
N PRO A 275 14.41 -2.00 0.24
CA PRO A 275 15.10 -2.87 -0.70
C PRO A 275 14.11 -3.55 -1.66
N GLU A 276 14.59 -4.06 -2.80
CA GLU A 276 13.75 -4.64 -3.87
C GLU A 276 12.65 -5.59 -3.39
N ARG A 277 12.98 -6.39 -2.37
CA ARG A 277 12.07 -7.29 -1.65
C ARG A 277 12.21 -7.04 -0.15
N PRO A 278 11.52 -6.03 0.41
CA PRO A 278 11.46 -5.86 1.85
C PRO A 278 10.69 -7.03 2.46
N ARG A 279 10.95 -7.32 3.73
CA ARG A 279 10.10 -8.25 4.47
C ARG A 279 8.72 -7.61 4.71
N PRO A 280 7.61 -8.38 4.77
CA PRO A 280 6.25 -7.85 4.89
C PRO A 280 6.03 -6.94 6.11
N ASP A 281 6.69 -7.24 7.22
CA ASP A 281 6.73 -6.46 8.46
C ASP A 281 7.40 -5.09 8.25
N ARG A 282 8.55 -5.03 7.57
CA ARG A 282 9.23 -3.75 7.25
C ARG A 282 8.41 -2.85 6.34
N PHE A 283 7.65 -3.43 5.40
CA PHE A 283 6.74 -2.66 4.54
C PHE A 283 5.53 -2.11 5.33
N VAL A 284 5.01 -2.86 6.30
CA VAL A 284 3.97 -2.38 7.24
C VAL A 284 4.52 -1.27 8.14
N ALA A 285 5.74 -1.42 8.66
CA ALA A 285 6.40 -0.42 9.51
C ALA A 285 6.60 0.91 8.77
N ALA A 286 7.20 0.88 7.57
CA ALA A 286 7.36 2.04 6.70
C ALA A 286 6.03 2.79 6.46
N ALA A 287 4.96 2.06 6.13
CA ALA A 287 3.63 2.66 5.96
C ALA A 287 3.08 3.26 7.27
N ARG A 288 3.27 2.61 8.42
CA ARG A 288 2.85 3.12 9.74
C ARG A 288 3.61 4.38 10.14
N TRP A 289 4.91 4.46 9.87
CA TRP A 289 5.73 5.63 10.17
C TRP A 289 5.27 6.87 9.38
N LEU A 290 5.09 6.72 8.07
CA LEU A 290 4.55 7.76 7.20
C LEU A 290 3.11 8.16 7.58
N GLY A 291 2.26 7.18 7.89
CA GLY A 291 0.89 7.42 8.36
C GLY A 291 0.85 8.17 9.69
N THR A 292 1.79 7.90 10.60
CA THR A 292 1.93 8.60 11.88
C THR A 292 2.21 10.07 11.67
N VAL A 293 3.13 10.44 10.77
CA VAL A 293 3.42 11.84 10.43
C VAL A 293 2.21 12.52 9.78
N GLU A 294 1.49 11.87 8.88
CA GLU A 294 0.30 12.46 8.23
C GLU A 294 -0.86 12.73 9.21
N VAL A 295 -1.06 11.89 10.24
CA VAL A 295 -2.02 12.18 11.33
C VAL A 295 -1.63 13.46 12.08
N ARG A 296 -0.34 13.64 12.39
CA ARG A 296 0.17 14.86 13.05
C ARG A 296 0.02 16.08 12.14
N ALA A 297 0.42 15.97 10.88
CA ALA A 297 0.28 17.02 9.87
C ALA A 297 -1.19 17.49 9.75
N HIS A 298 -2.14 16.56 9.68
CA HIS A 298 -3.58 16.88 9.66
C HIS A 298 -4.05 17.63 10.91
N GLY A 299 -3.49 17.27 12.08
CA GLY A 299 -3.71 17.97 13.34
C GLY A 299 -3.30 19.45 13.32
N TRP A 300 -2.44 19.88 12.39
CA TRP A 300 -2.03 21.29 12.22
C TRP A 300 -2.60 21.92 10.93
N ASP A 301 -3.78 21.47 10.51
CA ASP A 301 -4.50 21.96 9.33
C ASP A 301 -3.79 21.72 7.98
N LEU A 302 -2.72 20.92 7.94
CA LEU A 302 -2.09 20.52 6.68
C LEU A 302 -3.00 19.54 5.95
N ALA A 303 -3.14 19.71 4.64
CA ALA A 303 -3.89 18.78 3.81
C ALA A 303 -3.17 17.42 3.74
N LEU A 304 -3.97 16.34 3.78
CA LEU A 304 -3.50 14.98 3.48
C LEU A 304 -2.99 14.93 2.03
N ARG A 305 -1.82 14.34 1.82
CA ARG A 305 -1.25 14.18 0.47
C ARG A 305 -1.53 12.76 -0.05
N PRO A 306 -1.99 12.55 -1.30
CA PRO A 306 -2.27 11.20 -1.82
C PRO A 306 -1.08 10.24 -1.75
N PHE A 307 0.13 10.80 -1.88
CA PHE A 307 1.41 10.10 -1.79
C PHE A 307 2.36 10.95 -0.92
N PRO A 308 2.32 10.83 0.42
CA PRO A 308 3.11 11.68 1.32
C PRO A 308 4.61 11.54 1.08
N GLY A 309 5.26 12.67 0.78
CA GLY A 309 6.70 12.76 0.53
C GLY A 309 7.18 12.20 -0.82
N LEU A 310 6.27 11.92 -1.76
CA LEU A 310 6.57 11.62 -3.18
C LEU A 310 6.11 12.75 -4.12
N THR A 311 5.94 13.96 -3.56
CA THR A 311 5.37 15.18 -4.19
C THR A 311 5.82 16.43 -3.45
#